data_AF-A0A968RZT7-F1
#
_entry.id   AF-A0A968RZT7-F1
#
_cell.length_a   1.000
_cell.length_b   1.000
_cell.length_c   1.000
_cell.angle_alpha   90.00
_cell.angle_beta   90.00
_cell.angle_gamma   90.00
#
_symmetry.space_group_name_H-M   'P 1'
#
loop_
_entity.id
_entity.type
_entity.pdbx_description
1 polymer ?
#
loop_
_entity_poly.entity_id
_entity_poly.type
_entity_poly.pdbx_seq_one_letter_code
_entity_poly.pdbx_strand_id
1 'polypeptide(L)'
;MKVIQAFEHELLKVGDNIRGVVFEATHFETLAALSPTPYFQVQHQSIRCSHYVGMIQLHDFALEILPKADLHSDKFYWKQFLMAILTYCKVLKFNTPPTQVETQSNTLLEDYLTVFLNELALVLARGLVTTYATVEKIRKHLMGNCLLHNRLNIIWCIKNAFMCESAKKPTTLLPNQILCHALLLIEPWITNEKLYLLWQTCFLRFPSIPKRPINTSILKQVQPSSLYWYYLNALEHARKIIENEWKGIFQGTQSSTSLMFDMNLSSRIIYFGSCRRLVQQE
;
A
#
# COMPACT_ATOMS: atom_id res chain seq x y z
N MET A 1 12.92 -6.34 16.57
CA MET A 1 13.71 -5.83 15.42
C MET A 1 14.42 -4.54 15.84
N LYS A 2 15.71 -4.38 15.58
CA LYS A 2 16.45 -3.14 15.91
C LYS A 2 16.13 -2.05 14.88
N VAL A 3 15.95 -0.81 15.32
CA VAL A 3 15.69 0.34 14.43
C VAL A 3 16.82 1.35 14.60
N ILE A 4 17.49 1.69 13.50
CA ILE A 4 18.56 2.68 13.41
C ILE A 4 17.97 3.94 12.79
N GLN A 5 17.94 5.04 13.55
CA GLN A 5 17.30 6.29 13.13
C GLN A 5 18.32 7.36 12.76
N ALA A 6 18.26 7.81 11.51
CA ALA A 6 19.08 8.88 10.95
C ALA A 6 18.19 10.02 10.42
N PHE A 7 18.80 11.15 10.13
CA PHE A 7 18.21 12.26 9.41
C PHE A 7 18.69 12.29 7.95
N GLU A 8 17.92 12.93 7.08
CA GLU A 8 18.37 13.21 5.71
C GLU A 8 19.71 13.98 5.72
N HIS A 9 20.61 13.64 4.81
CA HIS A 9 21.99 14.16 4.76
C HIS A 9 22.89 13.85 5.97
N GLU A 10 22.42 13.10 6.97
CA GLU A 10 23.25 12.63 8.07
C GLU A 10 24.26 11.57 7.58
N LEU A 11 25.40 11.49 8.28
CA LEU A 11 26.44 10.51 8.02
C LEU A 11 26.46 9.50 9.18
N LEU A 12 26.17 8.24 8.87
CA LEU A 12 26.26 7.12 9.81
C LEU A 12 27.63 6.46 9.68
N LYS A 13 28.45 6.46 10.72
CA LYS A 13 29.77 5.83 10.75
C LYS A 13 29.73 4.55 11.57
N VAL A 14 30.50 3.55 11.14
CA VAL A 14 30.66 2.32 11.91
C VAL A 14 31.18 2.66 13.31
N GLY A 15 30.46 2.21 14.34
CA GLY A 15 30.72 2.49 15.75
C GLY A 15 29.82 3.56 16.38
N ASP A 16 29.01 4.29 15.59
CA ASP A 16 28.09 5.28 16.12
C ASP A 16 27.01 4.63 17.00
N ASN A 17 26.71 5.22 18.15
CA ASN A 17 25.65 4.76 19.04
C ASN A 17 24.39 5.62 18.85
N ILE A 18 23.33 4.98 18.33
CA ILE A 18 22.07 5.63 17.98
C ILE A 18 20.98 5.02 18.87
N ARG A 19 20.58 5.76 19.92
CA ARG A 19 19.54 5.32 20.89
C ARG A 19 19.83 3.94 21.51
N GLY A 20 21.10 3.64 21.80
CA GLY A 20 21.50 2.35 22.39
C GLY A 20 21.71 1.24 21.37
N VAL A 21 21.55 1.52 20.07
CA VAL A 21 21.91 0.62 18.98
C VAL A 21 23.21 1.10 18.35
N VAL A 22 24.23 0.25 18.37
CA VAL A 22 25.52 0.54 17.72
C VAL A 22 25.42 0.23 16.23
N PHE A 23 25.86 1.14 15.38
CA PHE A 23 25.98 0.92 13.95
C PHE A 23 27.22 0.06 13.67
N GLU A 24 27.05 -1.25 13.76
CA GLU A 24 28.10 -2.26 13.52
C GLU A 24 28.53 -2.38 12.05
N ALA A 25 29.70 -2.98 11.82
CA ALA A 25 30.22 -3.24 10.47
C ALA A 25 29.28 -4.12 9.62
N THR A 26 28.57 -5.05 10.27
CA THR A 26 27.55 -5.90 9.63
C THR A 26 26.37 -5.09 9.08
N HIS A 27 25.91 -4.07 9.81
CA HIS A 27 24.89 -3.13 9.33
C HIS A 27 25.39 -2.30 8.14
N PHE A 28 26.67 -1.90 8.16
CA PHE A 28 27.29 -1.21 7.03
C PHE A 28 27.37 -2.09 5.79
N GLU A 29 27.86 -3.33 5.92
CA GLU A 29 28.02 -4.26 4.80
C GLU A 29 26.68 -4.60 4.12
N THR A 30 25.64 -4.85 4.93
CA THR A 30 24.28 -5.13 4.42
C THR A 30 23.68 -3.95 3.67
N LEU A 31 23.83 -2.72 4.17
CA LEU A 31 23.38 -1.53 3.43
C LEU A 31 24.26 -1.22 2.22
N ALA A 32 25.57 -1.44 2.31
CA ALA A 32 26.49 -1.24 1.19
C ALA A 32 26.18 -2.16 0.02
N ALA A 33 25.72 -3.40 0.29
CA ALA A 33 25.28 -4.36 -0.71
C ALA A 33 24.04 -3.90 -1.50
N LEU A 34 23.25 -2.96 -0.98
CA LEU A 34 22.10 -2.39 -1.69
C LEU A 34 22.51 -1.29 -2.69
N SER A 35 23.71 -0.74 -2.57
CA SER A 35 24.20 0.31 -3.46
C SER A 35 24.47 -0.23 -4.87
N PRO A 36 24.10 0.49 -5.94
CA PRO A 36 23.67 1.89 -5.97
C PRO A 36 22.18 2.10 -5.68
N THR A 37 21.88 3.07 -4.80
CA THR A 37 20.51 3.54 -4.54
C THR A 37 20.45 5.07 -4.55
N PRO A 38 19.28 5.68 -4.81
CA PRO A 38 19.11 7.12 -4.64
C PRO A 38 18.96 7.53 -3.16
N TYR A 39 18.80 6.57 -2.24
CA TYR A 39 18.44 6.82 -0.84
C TYR A 39 19.63 7.15 0.05
N PHE A 40 20.81 6.63 -0.30
CA PHE A 40 22.04 6.88 0.43
C PHE A 40 23.26 6.61 -0.45
N GLN A 41 24.40 7.15 -0.03
CA GLN A 41 25.70 6.95 -0.67
C GLN A 41 26.64 6.23 0.29
N VAL A 42 27.26 5.16 -0.20
CA VAL A 42 28.30 4.44 0.54
C VAL A 42 29.60 5.25 0.48
N GLN A 43 30.19 5.48 1.64
CA GLN A 43 31.48 6.13 1.83
C GLN A 43 32.40 5.21 2.65
N HIS A 44 33.61 5.68 2.99
CA HIS A 44 34.57 4.87 3.74
C HIS A 44 34.02 4.54 5.14
N GLN A 45 33.62 3.28 5.35
CA GLN A 45 33.00 2.75 6.58
C GLN A 45 31.84 3.62 7.09
N SER A 46 31.11 4.22 6.17
CA SER A 46 30.03 5.14 6.51
C SER A 46 28.98 5.23 5.40
N ILE A 47 27.78 5.62 5.79
CA ILE A 47 26.64 5.78 4.89
C ILE A 47 26.12 7.19 5.05
N ARG A 48 26.09 7.92 3.93
CA ARG A 48 25.52 9.27 3.87
C ARG A 48 24.10 9.18 3.36
N CYS A 49 23.12 9.50 4.19
CA CYS A 49 21.72 9.61 3.77
C CYS A 49 21.58 10.73 2.72
N SER A 50 20.70 10.57 1.74
CA SER A 50 20.39 11.62 0.77
C SER A 50 19.23 12.49 1.25
N HIS A 51 18.41 13.02 0.33
CA HIS A 51 17.20 13.81 0.60
C HIS A 51 15.92 12.95 0.64
N TYR A 52 16.06 11.63 0.61
CA TYR A 52 14.93 10.72 0.77
C TYR A 52 14.72 10.39 2.23
N VAL A 53 13.46 10.40 2.66
CA VAL A 53 13.03 10.05 4.02
C VAL A 53 12.09 8.87 3.98
N GLY A 54 11.99 8.13 5.08
CA GLY A 54 11.18 6.93 5.18
C GLY A 54 11.94 5.81 5.87
N MET A 55 11.75 4.58 5.42
CA MET A 55 12.30 3.40 6.08
C MET A 55 12.77 2.35 5.09
N ILE A 56 13.91 1.74 5.40
CA ILE A 56 14.48 0.58 4.70
C ILE A 56 14.56 -0.56 5.70
N GLN A 57 13.75 -1.59 5.50
CA GLN A 57 13.71 -2.79 6.31
C GLN A 57 14.59 -3.87 5.71
N LEU A 58 15.52 -4.37 6.52
CA LEU A 58 16.41 -5.48 6.24
C LEU A 58 16.05 -6.65 7.16
N HIS A 59 16.71 -7.79 6.98
CA HIS A 59 16.39 -9.01 7.73
C HIS A 59 16.56 -8.82 9.25
N ASP A 60 17.63 -8.15 9.67
CA ASP A 60 18.02 -8.08 11.09
C ASP A 60 17.74 -6.71 11.74
N PHE A 61 17.60 -5.65 10.93
CA PHE A 61 17.34 -4.29 11.40
C PHE A 61 16.57 -3.46 10.36
N ALA A 62 16.11 -2.29 10.75
CA ALA A 62 15.64 -1.26 9.82
C ALA A 62 16.38 0.06 9.99
N LEU A 63 16.62 0.72 8.87
CA LEU A 63 17.10 2.09 8.79
C LEU A 63 15.91 3.02 8.56
N GLU A 64 15.63 3.91 9.52
CA GLU A 64 14.60 4.93 9.40
C GLU A 64 15.28 6.31 9.22
N ILE A 65 14.97 6.98 8.10
CA ILE A 65 15.52 8.29 7.73
C ILE A 65 14.43 9.34 7.89
N LEU A 66 14.64 10.29 8.78
CA LEU A 66 13.70 11.35 9.12
C LEU A 66 14.05 12.67 8.39
N PRO A 67 13.08 13.56 8.12
CA PRO A 67 13.34 14.89 7.58
C PRO A 67 14.28 15.70 8.49
N LYS A 68 15.02 16.64 7.91
CA LYS A 68 15.95 17.49 8.68
C LYS A 68 15.22 18.19 9.80
N ALA A 69 15.76 17.97 10.99
CA ALA A 69 15.36 18.57 12.23
C ALA A 69 16.38 19.63 12.66
N ASP A 70 15.93 20.71 13.29
CA ASP A 70 16.84 21.50 14.13
C ASP A 70 17.41 20.58 15.21
N LEU A 71 18.74 20.67 15.43
CA LEU A 71 19.56 19.71 16.20
C LEU A 71 19.08 19.36 17.63
N HIS A 72 18.06 20.03 18.17
CA HIS A 72 17.54 19.87 19.53
C HIS A 72 16.10 19.30 19.64
N SER A 73 15.52 18.81 18.55
CA SER A 73 14.10 18.46 18.52
C SER A 73 13.84 16.95 18.62
N ASP A 74 12.74 16.59 19.28
CA ASP A 74 12.34 15.21 19.57
C ASP A 74 12.10 14.42 18.27
N LYS A 75 12.80 13.30 18.06
CA LYS A 75 12.60 12.43 16.87
C LYS A 75 11.16 11.92 16.77
N PHE A 76 10.42 11.80 17.88
CA PHE A 76 8.99 11.46 17.86
C PHE A 76 8.16 12.56 17.17
N TYR A 77 8.43 13.82 17.48
CA TYR A 77 7.81 14.96 16.81
C TYR A 77 8.08 14.92 15.30
N TRP A 78 9.31 14.61 14.88
CA TRP A 78 9.64 14.52 13.45
C TRP A 78 9.02 13.34 12.73
N LYS A 79 8.83 12.21 13.42
CA LYS A 79 8.03 11.11 12.90
C LYS A 79 6.59 11.55 12.66
N GLN A 80 5.96 12.21 13.64
CA GLN A 80 4.60 12.75 13.47
C GLN A 80 4.54 13.80 12.36
N PHE A 81 5.54 14.67 12.28
CA PHE A 81 5.64 15.70 11.25
C PHE A 81 5.78 15.08 9.86
N LEU A 82 6.63 14.05 9.70
CA LEU A 82 6.74 13.30 8.46
C LEU A 82 5.41 12.67 8.06
N MET A 83 4.70 12.05 9.00
CA MET A 83 3.36 11.51 8.74
C MET A 83 2.37 12.60 8.32
N ALA A 84 2.39 13.76 8.97
CA ALA A 84 1.57 14.92 8.61
C ALA A 84 1.89 15.44 7.19
N ILE A 85 3.17 15.52 6.83
CA ILE A 85 3.63 15.89 5.49
C ILE A 85 3.12 14.89 4.46
N LEU A 86 3.29 13.59 4.71
CA LEU A 86 2.86 12.55 3.79
C LEU A 86 1.35 12.56 3.61
N THR A 87 0.61 12.86 4.68
CA THR A 87 -0.83 13.13 4.64
C THR A 87 -1.17 14.31 3.74
N TYR A 88 -0.49 15.43 3.98
CA TYR A 88 -0.72 16.71 3.30
C TYR A 88 -0.44 16.61 1.80
N CYS A 89 0.67 15.98 1.42
CA CYS A 89 1.07 15.78 0.04
C CYS A 89 0.18 14.78 -0.71
N LYS A 90 -0.84 14.21 -0.05
CA LYS A 90 -1.65 13.08 -0.55
C LYS A 90 -0.78 11.91 -0.99
N VAL A 91 0.43 11.83 -0.46
CA VAL A 91 1.32 10.69 -0.68
C VAL A 91 0.84 9.54 0.18
N LEU A 92 0.28 9.85 1.35
CA LEU A 92 -0.49 8.96 2.20
C LEU A 92 -1.83 9.66 2.50
N LYS A 93 -2.95 8.94 2.60
CA LYS A 93 -4.19 9.51 3.14
C LYS A 93 -4.39 8.92 4.52
N PHE A 94 -4.33 9.76 5.54
CA PHE A 94 -4.69 9.37 6.89
C PHE A 94 -6.06 9.96 7.19
N ASN A 95 -7.02 9.10 7.51
CA ASN A 95 -8.33 9.55 8.00
C ASN A 95 -8.26 9.91 9.51
N THR A 96 -7.22 9.45 10.21
CA THR A 96 -6.93 9.80 11.61
C THR A 96 -5.87 10.89 11.68
N PRO A 97 -6.02 11.90 12.55
CA PRO A 97 -4.98 12.90 12.75
C PRO A 97 -3.70 12.23 13.31
N PRO A 98 -2.50 12.66 12.90
CA PRO A 98 -1.23 12.06 13.33
C PRO A 98 -1.04 12.09 14.86
N THR A 99 -1.78 12.94 15.57
CA THR A 99 -1.77 13.08 17.04
C THR A 99 -2.44 11.92 17.78
N GLN A 100 -3.22 11.08 17.11
CA GLN A 100 -3.90 9.91 17.71
C GLN A 100 -3.23 8.57 17.41
N VAL A 101 -2.14 8.56 16.63
CA VAL A 101 -1.32 7.36 16.45
C VAL A 101 -0.66 7.09 17.79
N GLU A 102 -1.13 6.04 18.48
CA GLU A 102 -0.70 5.72 19.83
C GLU A 102 0.83 5.67 19.95
N THR A 103 1.29 6.13 21.12
CA THR A 103 2.63 6.21 21.71
C THR A 103 3.45 4.90 21.75
N GLN A 104 3.19 3.94 20.87
CA GLN A 104 3.91 2.67 20.83
C GLN A 104 5.04 2.71 19.80
N SER A 105 6.05 1.88 20.04
CA SER A 105 7.30 1.70 19.28
C SER A 105 7.10 1.15 17.86
N ASN A 106 6.04 1.56 17.17
CA ASN A 106 5.78 1.12 15.83
C ASN A 106 6.70 1.85 14.85
N THR A 107 7.07 1.18 13.78
CA THR A 107 7.84 1.77 12.69
C THR A 107 6.94 2.57 11.75
N LEU A 108 7.49 3.50 10.97
CA LEU A 108 6.69 4.27 9.99
C LEU A 108 5.98 3.35 8.98
N LEU A 109 6.62 2.25 8.62
CA LEU A 109 6.08 1.19 7.78
C LEU A 109 4.84 0.54 8.41
N GLU A 110 4.92 0.18 9.68
CA GLU A 110 3.81 -0.41 10.43
C GLU A 110 2.62 0.55 10.54
N ASP A 111 2.86 1.83 10.82
CA ASP A 111 1.80 2.83 10.88
C ASP A 111 1.08 2.96 9.52
N TYR A 112 1.84 2.94 8.43
CA TYR A 112 1.27 2.97 7.08
C TYR A 112 0.43 1.71 6.77
N LEU A 113 0.96 0.52 7.08
CA LEU A 113 0.23 -0.74 6.89
C LEU A 113 -1.05 -0.78 7.72
N THR A 114 -1.00 -0.25 8.96
CA THR A 114 -2.17 -0.14 9.84
C THR A 114 -3.29 0.67 9.18
N VAL A 115 -2.96 1.81 8.58
CA VAL A 115 -3.93 2.66 7.90
C VAL A 115 -4.53 1.98 6.67
N PHE A 116 -3.69 1.35 5.85
CA PHE A 116 -4.19 0.58 4.71
C PHE A 116 -5.15 -0.54 5.15
N LEU A 117 -4.77 -1.32 6.16
CA LEU A 117 -5.58 -2.42 6.68
C LEU A 117 -6.89 -1.92 7.31
N ASN A 118 -6.88 -0.77 7.99
CA ASN A 118 -8.10 -0.16 8.53
C ASN A 118 -9.05 0.30 7.42
N GLU A 119 -8.56 0.98 6.39
CA GLU A 119 -9.38 1.36 5.23
C GLU A 119 -9.93 0.12 4.50
N LEU A 120 -9.12 -0.94 4.40
CA LEU A 120 -9.54 -2.22 3.83
C LEU A 120 -10.62 -2.91 4.68
N ALA A 121 -10.48 -2.89 6.01
CA ALA A 121 -11.45 -3.44 6.94
C ALA A 121 -12.80 -2.72 6.82
N LEU A 122 -12.80 -1.40 6.62
CA LEU A 122 -14.02 -0.61 6.35
C LEU A 122 -14.68 -1.03 5.03
N VAL A 123 -13.91 -1.26 3.97
CA VAL A 123 -14.42 -1.78 2.70
C VAL A 123 -15.05 -3.16 2.90
N LEU A 124 -14.34 -4.07 3.58
CA LEU A 124 -14.84 -5.42 3.85
C LEU A 124 -16.08 -5.41 4.75
N ALA A 125 -16.17 -4.48 5.72
CA ALA A 125 -17.35 -4.29 6.58
C ALA A 125 -18.59 -3.86 5.81
N ARG A 126 -18.42 -3.02 4.78
CA ARG A 126 -19.51 -2.63 3.86
C ARG A 126 -19.84 -3.72 2.85
N GLY A 127 -18.92 -4.64 2.60
CA GLY A 127 -19.06 -5.77 1.69
C GLY A 127 -18.40 -5.50 0.34
N LEU A 128 -17.94 -6.58 -0.31
CA LEU A 128 -17.30 -6.45 -1.62
C LEU A 128 -18.34 -6.36 -2.73
N VAL A 129 -18.26 -5.32 -3.56
CA VAL A 129 -19.11 -5.17 -4.74
C VAL A 129 -18.83 -6.30 -5.72
N THR A 130 -19.88 -6.99 -6.14
CA THR A 130 -19.83 -8.01 -7.18
C THR A 130 -20.82 -7.67 -8.28
N THR A 131 -20.48 -8.00 -9.52
CA THR A 131 -21.40 -7.82 -10.66
C THR A 131 -21.90 -9.17 -11.14
N TYR A 132 -23.19 -9.22 -11.42
CA TYR A 132 -23.84 -10.35 -12.05
C TYR A 132 -23.90 -10.10 -13.55
N ALA A 133 -23.34 -11.02 -14.33
CA ALA A 133 -23.60 -11.08 -15.75
C ALA A 133 -24.75 -12.04 -15.98
N THR A 134 -25.72 -11.70 -16.83
CA THR A 134 -26.73 -12.66 -17.26
C THR A 134 -26.16 -13.52 -18.39
N VAL A 135 -26.55 -14.79 -18.41
CA VAL A 135 -26.19 -15.72 -19.49
C VAL A 135 -27.47 -16.34 -20.02
N GLU A 136 -27.65 -16.19 -21.32
CA GLU A 136 -28.65 -16.89 -22.09
C GLU A 136 -28.13 -18.30 -22.42
N LYS A 137 -28.87 -19.33 -22.03
CA LYS A 137 -28.52 -20.71 -22.35
C LYS A 137 -29.76 -21.55 -22.64
N ILE A 138 -29.65 -22.41 -23.65
CA ILE A 138 -30.64 -23.46 -23.92
C ILE A 138 -30.49 -24.55 -22.84
N ARG A 139 -31.58 -24.85 -22.14
CA ARG A 139 -31.62 -25.85 -21.06
C ARG A 139 -32.83 -26.76 -21.24
N LYS A 140 -32.74 -27.99 -20.73
CA LYS A 140 -33.87 -28.94 -20.72
C LYS A 140 -34.92 -28.63 -19.65
N HIS A 141 -34.62 -27.71 -18.73
CA HIS A 141 -35.47 -27.29 -17.64
C HIS A 141 -35.48 -25.76 -17.55
N LEU A 142 -36.56 -25.19 -17.02
CA LEU A 142 -36.69 -23.75 -16.83
C LEU A 142 -35.89 -23.31 -15.59
N MET A 143 -34.99 -22.33 -15.75
CA MET A 143 -34.21 -21.77 -14.65
C MET A 143 -33.96 -20.29 -14.88
N GLY A 144 -34.51 -19.43 -14.01
CA GLY A 144 -34.47 -17.98 -14.21
C GLY A 144 -35.58 -17.52 -15.16
N ASN A 145 -35.31 -16.46 -15.94
CA ASN A 145 -36.29 -15.88 -16.85
C ASN A 145 -36.33 -16.66 -18.18
N CYS A 146 -37.51 -16.94 -18.71
CA CYS A 146 -37.66 -17.65 -19.99
C CYS A 146 -37.76 -16.64 -21.13
N LEU A 147 -36.77 -16.61 -22.02
CA LEU A 147 -36.73 -15.70 -23.15
C LEU A 147 -37.55 -16.28 -24.32
N LEU A 148 -38.86 -16.08 -24.27
CA LEU A 148 -39.80 -16.53 -25.31
C LEU A 148 -39.71 -15.73 -26.61
N HIS A 149 -39.32 -14.45 -26.56
CA HIS A 149 -39.44 -13.57 -27.72
C HIS A 149 -38.25 -13.63 -28.70
N ASN A 150 -37.02 -13.86 -28.23
CA ASN A 150 -35.83 -13.53 -29.03
C ASN A 150 -35.25 -14.67 -29.87
N ARG A 151 -35.68 -15.94 -29.70
CA ARG A 151 -35.01 -17.09 -30.35
C ARG A 151 -35.92 -18.29 -30.65
N LEU A 152 -37.22 -18.06 -30.92
CA LEU A 152 -38.19 -19.14 -31.20
C LEU A 152 -37.72 -20.08 -32.32
N ASN A 153 -37.14 -19.54 -33.39
CA ASN A 153 -36.66 -20.33 -34.53
C ASN A 153 -35.58 -21.35 -34.16
N ILE A 154 -34.74 -21.06 -33.17
CA ILE A 154 -33.66 -21.96 -32.71
C ILE A 154 -34.22 -23.03 -31.76
N ILE A 155 -35.14 -22.63 -30.87
CA ILE A 155 -35.74 -23.52 -29.87
C ILE A 155 -36.71 -24.51 -30.54
N TRP A 156 -37.42 -24.08 -31.59
CA TRP A 156 -38.42 -24.92 -32.26
C TRP A 156 -37.84 -26.20 -32.85
N CYS A 157 -36.59 -26.15 -33.32
CA CYS A 157 -35.86 -27.32 -33.83
C CYS A 157 -35.40 -28.29 -32.71
N ILE A 158 -35.35 -27.85 -31.45
CA ILE A 158 -34.88 -28.65 -30.31
C ILE A 158 -36.05 -28.93 -29.38
N LYS A 159 -36.71 -30.08 -29.59
CA LYS A 159 -37.81 -30.54 -28.72
C LYS A 159 -37.31 -30.66 -27.27
N ASN A 160 -38.13 -30.19 -26.32
CA ASN A 160 -37.88 -30.23 -24.87
C ASN A 160 -36.72 -29.35 -24.38
N ALA A 161 -36.57 -28.16 -24.94
CA ALA A 161 -35.61 -27.18 -24.46
C ALA A 161 -36.23 -25.79 -24.29
N PHE A 162 -35.73 -25.05 -23.31
CA PHE A 162 -36.10 -23.67 -23.00
C PHE A 162 -34.86 -22.78 -23.14
N MET A 163 -35.02 -21.62 -23.77
CA MET A 163 -34.02 -20.57 -23.69
C MET A 163 -34.21 -19.81 -22.37
N CYS A 164 -33.26 -19.97 -21.47
CA CYS A 164 -33.33 -19.36 -20.15
C CYS A 164 -32.23 -18.31 -20.00
N GLU A 165 -32.60 -17.14 -19.52
CA GLU A 165 -31.69 -16.15 -18.97
C GLU A 165 -31.56 -16.38 -17.46
N SER A 166 -30.33 -16.61 -17.03
CA SER A 166 -30.03 -16.82 -15.62
C SER A 166 -28.83 -15.99 -15.21
N ALA A 167 -28.81 -15.52 -13.97
CA ALA A 167 -27.63 -14.86 -13.41
C ALA A 167 -26.46 -15.85 -13.38
N LYS A 168 -25.36 -15.50 -14.02
CA LYS A 168 -24.09 -16.20 -13.91
C LYS A 168 -23.54 -15.98 -12.49
N LYS A 169 -22.65 -16.89 -12.07
CA LYS A 169 -21.82 -16.71 -10.87
C LYS A 169 -21.20 -15.30 -10.89
N PRO A 170 -21.26 -14.55 -9.77
CA PRO A 170 -20.78 -13.18 -9.72
C PRO A 170 -19.32 -13.11 -10.18
N THR A 171 -19.04 -12.15 -11.05
CA THR A 171 -17.68 -11.91 -11.53
C THR A 171 -16.99 -10.99 -10.54
N THR A 172 -15.77 -11.35 -10.14
CA THR A 172 -14.95 -10.51 -9.27
C THR A 172 -14.58 -9.25 -10.01
N LEU A 173 -14.94 -8.09 -9.46
CA LEU A 173 -14.53 -6.80 -10.00
C LEU A 173 -13.02 -6.60 -9.88
N LEU A 174 -12.45 -5.87 -10.84
CA LEU A 174 -11.02 -5.54 -10.86
C LEU A 174 -10.54 -4.80 -9.59
N PRO A 175 -11.28 -3.82 -9.02
CA PRO A 175 -10.98 -3.26 -7.70
C PRO A 175 -10.76 -4.30 -6.59
N ASN A 176 -11.59 -5.34 -6.50
CA ASN A 176 -11.43 -6.38 -5.48
C ASN A 176 -10.15 -7.19 -5.69
N GLN A 177 -9.78 -7.43 -6.96
CA GLN A 177 -8.52 -8.10 -7.30
C GLN A 177 -7.32 -7.26 -6.87
N ILE A 178 -7.35 -5.95 -7.12
CA ILE A 178 -6.30 -5.01 -6.72
C ILE A 178 -6.11 -4.99 -5.20
N LEU A 179 -7.20 -4.87 -4.44
CA LEU A 179 -7.14 -4.87 -2.97
C LEU A 179 -6.60 -6.19 -2.42
N CYS A 180 -7.06 -7.32 -2.95
CA CYS A 180 -6.58 -8.65 -2.54
C CYS A 180 -5.10 -8.85 -2.88
N HIS A 181 -4.65 -8.39 -4.06
CA HIS A 181 -3.25 -8.45 -4.46
C HIS A 181 -2.37 -7.60 -3.54
N ALA A 182 -2.77 -6.35 -3.25
CA ALA A 182 -2.05 -5.51 -2.30
C ALA A 182 -1.99 -6.14 -0.91
N LEU A 183 -3.08 -6.76 -0.44
CA LEU A 183 -3.12 -7.47 0.84
C LEU A 183 -2.13 -8.65 0.89
N LEU A 184 -2.01 -9.42 -0.19
CA LEU A 184 -1.04 -10.51 -0.30
C LEU A 184 0.41 -9.99 -0.35
N LEU A 185 0.65 -8.87 -1.02
CA LEU A 185 2.00 -8.29 -1.11
C LEU A 185 2.55 -7.85 0.25
N ILE A 186 1.69 -7.36 1.14
CA ILE A 186 2.14 -6.81 2.43
C ILE A 186 2.43 -7.87 3.50
N GLU A 187 2.00 -9.12 3.31
CA GLU A 187 2.13 -10.21 4.31
C GLU A 187 3.58 -10.36 4.84
N PRO A 188 4.62 -10.42 4.00
CA PRO A 188 5.99 -10.63 4.46
C PRO A 188 6.57 -9.43 5.23
N TRP A 189 5.92 -8.27 5.15
CA TRP A 189 6.40 -7.02 5.74
C TRP A 189 5.87 -6.79 7.16
N ILE A 190 4.96 -7.64 7.62
CA ILE A 190 4.31 -7.48 8.92
C ILE A 190 5.19 -8.11 10.00
N THR A 191 5.78 -7.26 10.84
CA THR A 191 6.60 -7.69 11.99
C THR A 191 5.82 -7.73 13.31
N ASN A 192 4.75 -6.96 13.42
CA ASN A 192 3.97 -6.82 14.65
C ASN A 192 2.80 -7.82 14.69
N GLU A 193 2.67 -8.57 15.78
CA GLU A 193 1.60 -9.55 16.00
C GLU A 193 0.19 -8.94 15.90
N LYS A 194 -0.02 -7.72 16.44
CA LYS A 194 -1.31 -7.02 16.36
C LYS A 194 -1.69 -6.71 14.91
N LEU A 195 -0.70 -6.29 14.11
CA LEU A 195 -0.90 -6.02 12.69
C LEU A 195 -1.15 -7.30 11.90
N TYR A 196 -0.46 -8.38 12.26
CA TYR A 196 -0.64 -9.68 11.62
C TYR A 196 -2.06 -10.21 11.85
N LEU A 197 -2.60 -10.06 13.06
CA LEU A 197 -3.98 -10.42 13.36
C LEU A 197 -4.98 -9.60 12.53
N LEU A 198 -4.77 -8.28 12.42
CA LEU A 198 -5.60 -7.42 11.58
C LEU A 198 -5.54 -7.84 10.10
N TRP A 199 -4.35 -8.15 9.59
CA TRP A 199 -4.15 -8.66 8.25
C TRP A 199 -4.90 -9.98 8.03
N GLN A 200 -4.77 -10.93 8.95
CA GLN A 200 -5.40 -12.25 8.87
C GLN A 200 -6.93 -12.13 8.87
N THR A 201 -7.51 -11.25 9.70
CA THR A 201 -8.96 -11.00 9.69
C THR A 201 -9.44 -10.42 8.36
N CYS A 202 -8.66 -9.53 7.74
CA CYS A 202 -8.98 -9.01 6.41
C CYS A 202 -8.87 -10.12 5.36
N PHE A 203 -7.81 -10.91 5.40
CA PHE A 203 -7.54 -11.99 4.45
C PHE A 203 -8.64 -13.05 4.44
N LEU A 204 -9.09 -13.50 5.60
CA LEU A 204 -10.16 -14.50 5.74
C LEU A 204 -11.51 -14.03 5.20
N ARG A 205 -11.74 -12.71 5.11
CA ARG A 205 -12.99 -12.14 4.59
C ARG A 205 -12.99 -12.00 3.07
N PHE A 206 -11.84 -12.16 2.41
CA PHE A 206 -11.78 -12.16 0.96
C PHE A 206 -12.31 -13.49 0.38
N PRO A 207 -13.20 -13.45 -0.62
CA PRO A 207 -13.59 -14.65 -1.34
C PRO A 207 -12.41 -15.20 -2.15
N SER A 208 -12.53 -16.44 -2.63
CA SER A 208 -11.55 -17.04 -3.55
C SER A 208 -11.51 -16.25 -4.87
N ILE A 209 -10.60 -15.28 -4.95
CA ILE A 209 -10.38 -14.43 -6.12
C ILE A 209 -9.32 -15.09 -7.02
N PRO A 210 -9.53 -15.13 -8.35
CA PRO A 210 -8.53 -15.67 -9.26
C PRO A 210 -7.22 -14.87 -9.15
N LYS A 211 -6.11 -15.58 -8.93
CA LYS A 211 -4.77 -14.99 -8.89
C LYS A 211 -4.40 -14.55 -10.30
N ARG A 212 -4.45 -13.24 -10.56
CA ARG A 212 -3.99 -12.62 -11.80
C ARG A 212 -2.86 -11.66 -11.46
N PRO A 213 -1.73 -11.68 -12.20
CA PRO A 213 -0.69 -10.67 -12.02
C PRO A 213 -1.25 -9.29 -12.37
N ILE A 214 -1.12 -8.33 -11.45
CA ILE A 214 -1.62 -6.97 -11.62
C ILE A 214 -0.46 -6.08 -12.03
N ASN A 215 -0.45 -5.66 -13.30
CA ASN A 215 0.56 -4.74 -13.83
C ASN A 215 0.10 -3.28 -13.66
N THR A 216 1.04 -2.34 -13.74
CA THR A 216 0.78 -0.89 -13.70
C THR A 216 -0.23 -0.40 -14.74
N SER A 217 -0.29 -1.06 -15.91
CA SER A 217 -1.30 -0.79 -16.95
C SER A 217 -2.72 -1.15 -16.51
N ILE A 218 -2.89 -2.21 -15.72
CA ILE A 218 -4.18 -2.64 -15.18
C ILE A 218 -4.67 -1.67 -14.10
N LEU A 219 -3.76 -1.12 -13.28
CA LEU A 219 -4.10 -0.13 -12.26
C LEU A 219 -4.71 1.14 -12.85
N LYS A 220 -4.20 1.60 -14.01
CA LYS A 220 -4.70 2.78 -14.73
C LYS A 220 -6.10 2.59 -15.31
N GLN A 221 -6.53 1.34 -15.54
CA GLN A 221 -7.88 1.05 -16.06
C GLN A 221 -8.98 1.29 -15.02
N VAL A 222 -8.65 1.24 -13.73
CA VAL A 222 -9.63 1.47 -12.68
C VAL A 222 -9.85 2.97 -12.51
N GLN A 223 -11.02 3.43 -12.93
CA GLN A 223 -11.45 4.81 -12.69
C GLN A 223 -12.37 4.88 -11.47
N PRO A 224 -12.45 6.04 -10.78
CA PRO A 224 -13.43 6.24 -9.72
C PRO A 224 -14.84 5.98 -10.23
N SER A 225 -15.62 5.17 -9.51
CA SER A 225 -17.01 4.87 -9.85
C SER A 225 -17.89 5.04 -8.62
N SER A 226 -19.12 5.53 -8.82
CA SER A 226 -20.13 5.62 -7.75
C SER A 226 -20.46 4.27 -7.13
N LEU A 227 -20.33 3.18 -7.91
CA LEU A 227 -20.58 1.80 -7.45
C LEU A 227 -19.71 1.39 -6.26
N TYR A 228 -18.49 1.92 -6.20
CA TYR A 228 -17.50 1.59 -5.17
C TYR A 228 -16.82 2.85 -4.62
N TRP A 229 -17.59 3.91 -4.40
CA TRP A 229 -17.06 5.19 -3.90
C TRP A 229 -16.30 5.04 -2.56
N TYR A 230 -16.71 4.09 -1.71
CA TYR A 230 -16.06 3.83 -0.43
C TYR A 230 -14.74 3.05 -0.55
N TYR A 231 -14.40 2.56 -1.74
CA TYR A 231 -13.13 1.88 -1.98
C TYR A 231 -11.98 2.86 -2.20
N LEU A 232 -12.27 4.14 -2.48
CA LEU A 232 -11.30 5.05 -3.08
C LEU A 232 -10.01 5.19 -2.26
N ASN A 233 -10.12 5.28 -0.94
CA ASN A 233 -8.96 5.36 -0.05
C ASN A 233 -8.15 4.06 -0.07
N ALA A 234 -8.80 2.92 0.16
CA ALA A 234 -8.15 1.61 0.14
C ALA A 234 -7.49 1.32 -1.23
N LEU A 235 -8.13 1.71 -2.34
CA LEU A 235 -7.58 1.57 -3.69
C LEU A 235 -6.38 2.48 -3.92
N GLU A 236 -6.38 3.69 -3.37
CA GLU A 236 -5.23 4.59 -3.49
C GLU A 236 -4.01 4.03 -2.74
N HIS A 237 -4.21 3.52 -1.53
CA HIS A 237 -3.16 2.83 -0.78
C HIS A 237 -2.68 1.56 -1.49
N ALA A 238 -3.61 0.74 -1.99
CA ALA A 238 -3.28 -0.46 -2.75
C ALA A 238 -2.50 -0.13 -4.02
N ARG A 239 -2.89 0.94 -4.74
CA ARG A 239 -2.12 1.44 -5.89
C ARG A 239 -0.73 1.83 -5.48
N LYS A 240 -0.55 2.60 -4.41
CA LYS A 240 0.79 2.99 -3.94
C LYS A 240 1.62 1.76 -3.55
N ILE A 241 1.02 0.77 -2.88
CA ILE A 241 1.69 -0.49 -2.54
C ILE A 241 2.15 -1.23 -3.81
N ILE A 242 1.29 -1.32 -4.83
CA ILE A 242 1.58 -2.06 -6.08
C ILE A 242 2.50 -1.25 -7.02
N GLU A 243 2.23 0.04 -7.25
CA GLU A 243 2.99 0.94 -8.14
C GLU A 243 4.39 1.22 -7.61
N ASN A 244 4.53 1.38 -6.28
CA ASN A 244 5.85 1.61 -5.72
C ASN A 244 6.67 0.32 -5.58
N GLU A 245 6.09 -0.87 -5.80
CA GLU A 245 6.68 -2.18 -5.48
C GLU A 245 7.54 -2.16 -4.20
N TRP A 246 7.27 -1.27 -3.23
CA TRP A 246 8.25 -0.83 -2.22
C TRP A 246 9.71 -1.09 -2.57
N LYS A 247 10.12 -0.68 -3.80
CA LYS A 247 11.20 -1.33 -4.58
C LYS A 247 12.09 -2.10 -3.64
N GLY A 248 11.78 -3.39 -3.48
CA GLY A 248 12.70 -4.19 -2.72
C GLY A 248 14.02 -4.02 -3.45
N ILE A 249 15.04 -3.50 -2.78
CA ILE A 249 16.34 -3.37 -3.43
C ILE A 249 16.86 -4.80 -3.44
N PHE A 250 16.38 -5.56 -4.40
CA PHE A 250 16.76 -6.94 -4.65
C PHE A 250 18.01 -6.87 -5.51
N GLN A 251 19.16 -6.77 -4.85
CA GLN A 251 20.43 -7.17 -5.44
C GLN A 251 20.96 -8.37 -4.67
N GLY A 252 20.90 -9.54 -5.29
CA GLY A 252 21.39 -10.80 -4.72
C GLY A 252 20.39 -11.51 -3.80
N THR A 253 20.89 -12.15 -2.75
CA THR A 253 20.17 -13.06 -1.83
C THR A 253 19.40 -12.35 -0.72
N GLN A 254 19.56 -11.03 -0.57
CA GLN A 254 18.95 -10.28 0.52
C GLN A 254 17.77 -9.44 0.01
N SER A 255 16.57 -9.82 0.47
CA SER A 255 15.35 -9.06 0.26
C SER A 255 15.31 -7.88 1.24
N SER A 256 15.57 -6.66 0.75
CA SER A 256 15.26 -5.44 1.51
C SER A 256 13.89 -4.93 1.08
N THR A 257 13.13 -4.31 1.99
CA THR A 257 11.85 -3.66 1.68
C THR A 257 11.98 -2.18 2.01
N SER A 258 11.62 -1.27 1.10
CA SER A 258 11.82 0.16 1.34
C SER A 258 10.57 1.01 1.07
N LEU A 259 10.21 1.83 2.05
CA LEU A 259 9.22 2.90 1.94
C LEU A 259 9.97 4.24 1.98
N MET A 260 10.28 4.80 0.81
CA MET A 260 11.08 6.03 0.71
C MET A 260 10.32 7.12 -0.04
N PHE A 261 10.47 8.36 0.41
CA PHE A 261 9.80 9.54 -0.09
C PHE A 261 10.82 10.66 -0.35
N ASP A 262 10.67 11.34 -1.48
CA ASP A 262 11.52 12.48 -1.81
C ASP A 262 11.08 13.72 -1.01
N MET A 263 11.95 14.23 -0.13
CA MET A 263 11.66 15.41 0.68
C MET A 263 11.68 16.72 -0.12
N ASN A 264 12.43 16.80 -1.22
CA ASN A 264 12.41 17.98 -2.09
C ASN A 264 11.06 18.12 -2.78
N LEU A 265 10.48 17.00 -3.23
CA LEU A 265 9.14 16.99 -3.83
C LEU A 265 8.06 17.29 -2.79
N SER A 266 8.17 16.70 -1.60
CA SER A 266 7.20 16.88 -0.52
C SER A 266 7.18 18.31 0.03
N SER A 267 8.36 18.89 0.31
CA SER A 267 8.49 20.28 0.76
C SER A 267 7.95 21.29 -0.27
N ARG A 268 8.18 21.05 -1.56
CA ARG A 268 7.64 21.86 -2.65
C ARG A 268 6.11 21.86 -2.63
N ILE A 269 5.47 20.70 -2.50
CA ILE A 269 4.00 20.60 -2.44
C ILE A 269 3.45 21.36 -1.22
N ILE A 270 4.11 21.25 -0.06
CA ILE A 270 3.70 21.99 1.15
C ILE A 270 3.75 23.49 0.91
N TYR A 271 4.89 23.99 0.42
CA TYR A 271 5.08 25.40 0.15
C TYR A 271 4.01 25.94 -0.81
N PHE A 272 3.80 25.29 -1.95
CA PHE A 272 2.76 25.71 -2.91
C PHE A 272 1.34 25.65 -2.35
N GLY A 273 1.03 24.62 -1.55
CA GLY A 273 -0.29 24.50 -0.92
C GLY A 273 -0.53 25.59 0.14
N SER A 274 0.50 25.93 0.93
CA SER A 274 0.42 27.00 1.93
C SER A 274 0.25 28.37 1.26
N CYS A 275 1.02 28.66 0.21
CA CYS A 275 0.87 29.89 -0.57
C CYS A 275 -0.52 30.01 -1.19
N ARG A 276 -1.08 28.93 -1.76
CA ARG A 276 -2.44 28.94 -2.32
C ARG A 276 -3.52 29.26 -1.29
N ARG A 277 -3.39 28.78 -0.05
CA ARG A 277 -4.35 29.09 1.01
C ARG A 277 -4.29 30.54 1.45
N LEU A 278 -3.07 31.09 1.57
CA LEU A 278 -2.88 32.50 1.93
C LEU A 278 -3.49 33.44 0.88
N VAL A 279 -3.29 33.13 -0.41
CA VAL A 279 -3.87 33.91 -1.52
C VAL A 279 -5.40 33.77 -1.64
N GLN A 280 -6.01 32.70 -1.10
CA GLN A 280 -7.46 32.52 -1.09
C GLN A 280 -8.16 33.16 0.13
N GLN A 281 -7.39 33.67 1.08
CA GLN A 281 -7.89 34.35 2.27
C GLN A 281 -7.81 35.89 2.16
N GLU A 282 -7.32 36.41 1.03
CA GLU A 282 -7.41 37.81 0.60
C GLU A 282 -8.52 37.97 -0.45
#